data_AF-B2TFN0-F1
#
_entry.id   AF-B2TFN0-F1
#
_cell.length_a   1.000
_cell.length_b   1.000
_cell.length_c   1.000
_cell.angle_alpha   90.00
_cell.angle_beta   90.00
_cell.angle_gamma   90.00
#
_symmetry.space_group_name_H-M   'P 1'
#
loop_
_entity.id
_entity.type
_entity.pdbx_description
1 polymer ?
#
loop_
_entity_poly.entity_id
_entity_poly.type
_entity_poly.pdbx_seq_one_letter_code
_entity_poly.pdbx_strand_id
1 'polypeptide(L)' 'MEVCDGCSDIDRLPVDVQRQENLTLIGVAECNGTLVLEHYRCDKCRAVLARQFTGDAGERIWSVIETAH' A
#
# COMPACT_ATOMS: atom_id res chain seq x y z
N MET A 1 0.07 17.13 -5.63
CA MET A 1 -0.62 17.07 -4.33
C MET A 1 0.33 16.40 -3.36
N GLU A 2 0.46 16.93 -2.14
CA GLU A 2 1.32 16.31 -1.12
C GLU A 2 0.56 15.16 -0.44
N VAL A 3 1.23 14.01 -0.31
CA VAL A 3 0.75 12.89 0.50
C VAL A 3 0.97 13.21 1.97
N CYS A 4 0.09 12.73 2.86
CA CYS A 4 0.29 12.92 4.29
C CYS A 4 1.52 12.16 4.79
N ASP A 5 2.09 12.60 5.92
CA ASP A 5 3.30 12.01 6.49
C ASP A 5 3.19 10.48 6.63
N GLY A 6 2.05 9.97 7.10
CA GLY A 6 1.85 8.51 7.24
C GLY A 6 1.88 7.73 5.92
N CYS A 7 1.53 8.35 4.78
CA CYS A 7 1.67 7.71 3.46
C CYS A 7 3.11 7.84 2.94
N SER A 8 3.76 8.97 3.18
CA SER A 8 5.18 9.17 2.83
C SER A 8 6.10 8.24 3.61
N ASP A 9 5.82 8.07 4.91
CA ASP A 9 6.63 7.27 5.83
C ASP A 9 6.57 5.77 5.50
N ILE A 10 5.44 5.30 4.94
CA ILE A 10 5.27 3.90 4.57
C ILE A 10 5.67 3.60 3.13
N ASP A 11 5.85 4.61 2.27
CA ASP A 11 6.33 4.41 0.90
C ASP A 11 7.68 3.69 0.90
N ARG A 12 7.82 2.67 0.05
CA ARG A 12 9.00 1.81 -0.08
C ARG A 12 9.38 1.00 1.15
N LEU A 13 8.57 1.01 2.21
CA LEU A 13 8.83 0.14 3.35
C LEU A 13 8.54 -1.33 3.03
N PRO A 14 9.24 -2.28 3.67
CA PRO A 14 8.99 -3.70 3.50
C PRO A 14 7.54 -4.09 3.77
N VAL A 15 7.06 -5.10 3.04
CA VAL A 15 5.67 -5.58 3.14
C VAL A 15 5.30 -6.01 4.57
N ASP A 16 6.26 -6.48 5.37
CA ASP A 16 6.03 -6.93 6.76
C ASP A 16 5.74 -5.78 7.73
N VAL A 17 6.04 -4.53 7.36
CA VAL A 17 5.62 -3.36 8.13
C VAL A 17 4.09 -3.34 8.22
N GLN A 18 3.60 -3.25 9.45
CA GLN A 18 2.16 -3.24 9.71
C GLN A 18 1.49 -2.02 9.06
N ARG A 19 0.26 -2.26 8.61
CA ARG A 19 -0.62 -1.22 8.09
C ARG A 19 -0.82 -0.12 9.14
N GLN A 20 -0.60 1.13 8.74
CA GLN A 20 -0.88 2.32 9.55
C GLN A 20 -2.37 2.47 9.85
N GLU A 21 -2.68 3.18 10.94
CA GLU A 21 -4.03 3.64 11.22
C GLU A 21 -4.48 4.61 10.10
N ASN A 22 -5.78 4.60 9.74
CA ASN A 22 -6.36 5.40 8.65
C ASN A 22 -6.10 4.90 7.21
N LEU A 23 -5.87 3.59 7.05
CA LEU A 23 -5.84 2.91 5.74
C LEU A 23 -7.03 1.95 5.62
N THR A 24 -7.95 2.27 4.71
CA THR A 24 -9.10 1.43 4.36
C THR A 24 -8.72 0.49 3.22
N LEU A 25 -8.89 -0.83 3.41
CA LEU A 25 -8.69 -1.81 2.33
C LEU A 25 -9.79 -1.65 1.28
N ILE A 26 -9.42 -1.45 0.02
CA ILE A 26 -10.34 -1.23 -1.10
C ILE A 26 -10.28 -2.32 -2.17
N GLY A 27 -9.29 -3.20 -2.13
CA GLY A 27 -9.18 -4.31 -3.06
C GLY A 27 -8.06 -5.27 -2.70
N VAL A 28 -8.19 -6.51 -3.17
CA VAL A 28 -7.18 -7.56 -3.05
C VAL A 28 -7.00 -8.23 -4.40
N ALA A 29 -5.78 -8.68 -4.68
CA ALA A 29 -5.50 -9.56 -5.81
C ALA A 29 -4.86 -10.83 -5.30
N GLU A 30 -5.29 -11.96 -5.87
CA GLU A 30 -4.81 -13.29 -5.54
C GLU A 30 -4.40 -14.02 -6.82
N CYS A 31 -3.36 -14.84 -6.73
CA CYS A 31 -2.90 -15.71 -7.81
C CYS A 31 -2.81 -17.14 -7.28
N ASN A 32 -3.61 -18.05 -7.83
CA ASN A 32 -3.67 -19.45 -7.39
C ASN A 32 -3.92 -19.60 -5.87
N GLY A 33 -4.77 -18.76 -5.28
CA GLY A 33 -5.08 -18.77 -3.84
C GLY A 33 -3.98 -18.18 -2.95
N THR A 34 -2.95 -17.58 -3.53
CA THR A 34 -1.92 -16.82 -2.81
C THR A 34 -2.21 -15.33 -2.94
N LEU A 35 -2.27 -14.62 -1.81
CA LEU A 35 -2.37 -13.16 -1.79
C LEU A 35 -1.13 -12.54 -2.44
N VAL A 36 -1.34 -11.77 -3.50
CA VAL A 36 -0.23 -11.10 -4.23
C VAL A 36 -0.20 -9.60 -3.96
N LEU A 37 -1.35 -8.97 -3.73
CA LEU A 37 -1.47 -7.53 -3.61
C LEU A 37 -2.68 -7.14 -2.77
N GLU A 38 -2.50 -6.12 -1.93
CA GLU A 38 -3.59 -5.39 -1.30
C GLU A 38 -3.57 -3.94 -1.77
N HIS A 39 -4.75 -3.36 -2.01
CA HIS A 39 -4.92 -1.95 -2.30
C HIS A 39 -5.63 -1.27 -1.14
N TYR A 40 -5.05 -0.16 -0.69
CA TYR A 40 -5.57 0.66 0.38
C TYR A 40 -5.84 2.08 -0.09
N ARG A 41 -6.82 2.72 0.53
CA ARG A 41 -7.05 4.15 0.43
C ARG A 41 -6.78 4.80 1.78
N CYS A 42 -5.98 5.86 1.78
CA CYS A 42 -5.78 6.67 2.98
C CYS A 42 -7.04 7.50 3.26
N ASP A 43 -7.52 7.46 4.50
CA ASP A 43 -8.71 8.22 4.89
C ASP A 43 -8.41 9.73 5.02
N LYS A 44 -7.13 10.09 5.24
CA LYS A 44 -6.68 11.48 5.40
C LYS A 44 -6.45 12.18 4.05
N CYS A 45 -5.52 11.66 3.24
CA CYS A 45 -5.11 12.30 1.98
C CYS A 45 -5.75 11.67 0.74
N ARG A 46 -6.55 10.61 0.91
CA ARG A 46 -7.25 9.89 -0.18
C ARG A 46 -6.32 9.22 -1.20
N ALA A 47 -5.01 9.25 -0.99
CA ALA A 47 -4.04 8.53 -1.80
C ALA A 47 -4.31 7.02 -1.78
N VAL A 48 -3.98 6.36 -2.88
CA VAL A 48 -4.04 4.92 -3.03
C VAL A 48 -2.65 4.35 -2.82
N LEU A 49 -2.59 3.33 -1.97
CA LEU A 49 -1.37 2.59 -1.67
C LEU A 49 -1.57 1.13 -2.10
N ALA A 50 -0.49 0.52 -2.55
CA ALA A 50 -0.39 -0.90 -2.81
C ALA A 50 0.56 -1.54 -1.80
N ARG A 51 0.22 -2.74 -1.33
CA ARG A 51 1.09 -3.58 -0.52
C ARG A 51 1.31 -4.89 -1.26
N GLN A 52 2.51 -5.09 -1.78
CA GLN A 52 2.84 -6.23 -2.64
C GLN A 52 3.51 -7.34 -1.83
N PHE A 53 3.00 -8.56 -1.95
CA PHE A 53 3.44 -9.72 -1.16
C PHE A 53 4.32 -10.71 -1.94
N THR A 54 4.33 -10.60 -3.26
CA THR A 54 5.09 -11.47 -4.17
C THR A 54 6.16 -10.70 -4.92
N GLY A 55 7.20 -11.42 -5.36
CA GLY A 55 8.37 -10.84 -6.01
C GLY A 55 9.62 -10.98 -5.13
N ASP A 56 10.73 -10.44 -5.61
CA ASP A 56 11.97 -10.35 -4.86
C ASP A 56 11.83 -9.41 -3.64
N ALA A 57 12.81 -9.43 -2.73
CA ALA A 57 12.75 -8.64 -1.49
C ALA A 57 12.55 -7.14 -1.73
N GLY A 58 13.04 -6.59 -2.85
CA GLY A 58 12.84 -5.19 -3.24
C GLY A 58 11.48 -4.87 -3.85
N GLU A 59 10.72 -5.88 -4.27
CA GLU A 59 9.37 -5.74 -4.84
C GLU A 59 8.29 -5.92 -3.76
N ARG A 60 8.62 -6.67 -2.70
CA ARG A 60 7.74 -6.89 -1.56
C ARG A 60 7.70 -5.68 -0.62
N ILE A 61 7.08 -4.61 -1.10
CA ILE A 61 7.03 -3.31 -0.43
C ILE A 61 5.62 -2.72 -0.43
N TRP A 62 5.48 -1.67 0.37
CA TRP A 62 4.43 -0.68 0.26
C TRP A 62 4.81 0.36 -0.81
N SER A 63 3.83 0.79 -1.61
CA SER A 63 4.02 1.80 -2.65
C SER A 63 2.81 2.73 -2.71
N VAL A 64 3.04 4.04 -2.74
CA VAL A 64 1.98 4.99 -3.13
C VAL A 64 1.84 4.95 -4.65
N ILE A 65 0.66 4.58 -5.14
CA ILE A 65 0.38 4.38 -6.57
C ILE A 65 -0.43 5.52 -7.19
N GLU A 66 -1.25 6.20 -6.41
CA GLU A 66 -2.02 7.36 -6.89
C GLU A 66 -2.17 8.39 -5.77
N THR A 67 -1.91 9.65 -6.07
CA THR A 67 -2.29 10.77 -5.21
C THR A 67 -3.67 11.25 -5.62
N ALA A 68 -4.53 11.62 -4.67
CA ALA A 68 -5.85 12.16 -5.02
C ALA A 68 -5.72 13.34 -6.03
N HIS A 69 -6.65 13.39 -6.98
CA HIS A 69 -6.78 14.50 -7.94
C HIS A 69 -7.58 15.65 -7.33
#